data_AF-A0A968QTV6-F1
#
_entry.id   AF-A0A968QTV6-F1
#
_cell.length_a   1.000
_cell.length_b   1.000
_cell.length_c   1.000
_cell.angle_alpha   90.00
_cell.angle_beta   90.00
_cell.angle_gamma   90.00
#
_symmetry.space_group_name_H-M   'P 1'
#
loop_
_entity.id
_entity.type
_entity.pdbx_description
1 polymer ?
#
loop_
_entity_poly.entity_id
_entity_poly.type
_entity_poly.pdbx_seq_one_letter_code
_entity_poly.pdbx_strand_id
1 'polypeptide(L)'
;MMRQFVFKTAVIILFCLIFPALLCAQEQPPAKTDDAKPAEESIKPAPKPEPDMKKLGEWWWRNSLTFDPMLTQCLYHGEVKYGYIRETGNTTKDSHNLGALLAFRKDRFTAYGQYSLTKESSGSVFGDSPDRRIENLHPSLRYDLTPRLYTMGGVLWTKDYDRAIDDRSTYYLGLGYDVIATEKYLLTLFASGGYEELEYQDFVTIDGEQPGILRNPLYYGEQRFRWGITENIAFNENSNLSEMWMKETDIAGL
;
A
#
# COMPACT_ATOMS: atom_id res chain seq x y z
N MET A 1 1.79 -19.73 -19.04
CA MET A 1 0.54 -20.07 -18.30
C MET A 1 0.60 -19.66 -16.82
N MET A 2 1.78 -19.66 -16.17
CA MET A 2 1.98 -19.21 -14.77
C MET A 2 1.69 -17.71 -14.53
N ARG A 3 1.93 -16.83 -15.52
CA ARG A 3 1.66 -15.37 -15.44
C ARG A 3 0.21 -14.99 -15.12
N GLN A 4 -0.77 -15.75 -15.61
CA GLN A 4 -2.18 -15.52 -15.23
C GLN A 4 -2.47 -15.97 -13.81
N PHE A 5 -1.71 -16.91 -13.26
CA PHE A 5 -2.00 -17.50 -11.97
C PHE A 5 -1.62 -16.57 -10.82
N VAL A 6 -0.46 -15.91 -10.86
CA VAL A 6 -0.01 -14.98 -9.79
C VAL A 6 -0.91 -13.75 -9.73
N PHE A 7 -1.21 -13.12 -10.87
CA PHE A 7 -2.13 -11.97 -10.91
C PHE A 7 -3.55 -12.36 -10.48
N LYS A 8 -4.07 -13.51 -10.93
CA LYS A 8 -5.38 -14.00 -10.46
C LYS A 8 -5.35 -14.31 -8.97
N THR A 9 -4.26 -14.86 -8.43
CA THR A 9 -4.16 -15.19 -6.99
C THR A 9 -4.07 -13.92 -6.15
N ALA A 10 -3.31 -12.90 -6.56
CA ALA A 10 -3.25 -11.62 -5.89
C ALA A 10 -4.60 -10.88 -5.93
N VAL A 11 -5.29 -10.90 -7.09
CA VAL A 11 -6.65 -10.37 -7.22
C VAL A 11 -7.64 -11.16 -6.36
N ILE A 12 -7.53 -12.49 -6.30
CA ILE A 12 -8.37 -13.33 -5.44
C ILE A 12 -8.10 -13.04 -3.96
N ILE A 13 -6.85 -12.87 -3.54
CA ILE A 13 -6.51 -12.49 -2.15
C ILE A 13 -7.06 -11.10 -1.83
N LEU A 14 -6.91 -10.13 -2.74
CA LEU A 14 -7.51 -8.80 -2.59
C LEU A 14 -9.04 -8.91 -2.50
N PHE A 15 -9.68 -9.71 -3.35
CA PHE A 15 -11.12 -9.95 -3.34
C PHE A 15 -11.57 -10.66 -2.06
N CYS A 16 -10.82 -11.66 -1.58
CA CYS A 16 -11.06 -12.37 -0.33
C CYS A 16 -10.80 -11.51 0.91
N LEU A 17 -10.05 -10.41 0.80
CA LEU A 17 -9.91 -9.40 1.86
C LEU A 17 -11.02 -8.34 1.77
N ILE A 18 -11.54 -8.04 0.58
CA ILE A 18 -12.67 -7.12 0.36
C ILE A 18 -14.02 -7.78 0.70
N PHE A 19 -14.18 -9.08 0.48
CA PHE A 19 -15.45 -9.79 0.71
C PHE A 19 -15.89 -9.81 2.18
N PRO A 20 -15.00 -10.01 3.17
CA PRO A 20 -15.32 -9.84 4.59
C PRO A 20 -15.69 -8.41 4.94
N ALA A 21 -15.14 -7.40 4.25
CA ALA A 21 -15.51 -6.01 4.43
C ALA A 21 -16.95 -5.74 3.96
N LEU A 22 -17.37 -6.37 2.85
CA LEU A 22 -18.77 -6.39 2.40
C LEU A 22 -19.70 -7.10 3.37
N LEU A 23 -19.25 -8.20 3.99
CA LEU A 23 -20.02 -8.88 5.06
C LEU A 23 -20.18 -8.00 6.30
N CYS A 24 -19.13 -7.25 6.70
CA CYS A 24 -19.21 -6.34 7.84
C CYS A 24 -20.15 -5.14 7.59
N ALA A 25 -20.33 -4.73 6.33
CA ALA A 25 -21.32 -3.70 5.98
C ALA A 25 -22.78 -4.19 6.11
N GLN A 26 -23.01 -5.51 6.22
CA GLN A 26 -24.34 -6.10 6.41
C GLN A 26 -24.74 -6.32 7.87
N GLU A 27 -23.87 -6.08 8.85
CA GLU A 27 -24.27 -6.05 10.26
C GLU A 27 -25.11 -4.80 10.51
N GLN A 28 -26.40 -4.86 10.16
CA GLN A 28 -27.39 -3.91 10.62
C GLN A 28 -27.41 -3.94 12.16
N PRO A 29 -27.50 -2.78 12.83
CA PRO A 29 -27.65 -2.74 14.27
C PRO A 29 -28.87 -3.60 14.66
N PRO A 30 -28.77 -4.39 15.74
CA PRO A 30 -29.84 -5.30 16.12
C PRO A 30 -31.14 -4.52 16.20
N ALA A 31 -32.14 -4.96 15.44
CA ALA A 31 -33.47 -4.39 15.49
C ALA A 31 -33.90 -4.31 16.97
N LYS A 32 -34.31 -3.12 17.42
CA LYS A 32 -34.87 -2.93 18.76
C LYS A 32 -36.08 -3.85 18.90
N THR A 33 -35.88 -4.99 19.55
CA THR A 33 -36.98 -5.85 19.98
C THR A 33 -37.58 -5.21 21.23
N ASP A 34 -38.65 -4.45 21.03
CA ASP A 34 -39.51 -3.94 22.09
C ASP A 34 -40.33 -5.10 22.65
N ASP A 35 -39.75 -5.91 23.54
CA ASP A 35 -40.51 -6.86 24.35
C ASP A 35 -40.26 -6.61 25.84
N ALA A 36 -41.31 -6.05 26.46
CA ALA A 36 -41.39 -5.75 27.87
C ALA A 36 -41.42 -7.03 28.72
N LYS A 37 -40.43 -7.20 29.60
CA LYS A 37 -40.50 -8.10 30.76
C LYS A 37 -39.87 -7.42 31.98
N PRO A 38 -40.50 -7.41 33.17
CA PRO A 38 -40.02 -6.62 34.29
C PRO A 38 -38.93 -7.33 35.10
N ALA A 39 -37.90 -6.54 35.41
CA ALA A 39 -37.09 -6.54 36.64
C ALA A 39 -36.26 -7.79 36.98
N GLU A 40 -35.04 -7.83 36.44
CA GLU A 40 -33.86 -8.10 37.24
C GLU A 40 -32.84 -7.00 36.91
N GLU A 41 -32.49 -6.19 37.91
CA GLU A 41 -31.63 -4.99 37.80
C GLU A 41 -30.17 -5.41 37.55
N SER A 42 -29.92 -5.98 36.38
CA SER A 42 -28.58 -6.10 35.82
C SER A 42 -28.10 -4.69 35.54
N ILE A 43 -27.12 -4.23 36.31
CA ILE A 43 -26.38 -2.98 36.09
C ILE A 43 -25.80 -3.07 34.68
N LYS A 44 -26.57 -2.62 33.68
CA LYS A 44 -26.12 -2.54 32.29
C LYS A 44 -24.98 -1.53 32.30
N PRO A 45 -23.73 -1.94 32.00
CA PRO A 45 -22.61 -1.02 31.95
C PRO A 45 -23.00 0.11 30.99
N ALA A 46 -22.81 1.35 31.43
CA ALA A 46 -23.15 2.54 30.66
C ALA A 46 -22.58 2.39 29.24
N PRO A 47 -23.38 2.68 28.19
CA PRO A 47 -22.92 2.58 26.82
C PRO A 47 -21.65 3.42 26.69
N LYS A 48 -20.54 2.77 26.30
CA LYS A 48 -19.28 3.48 26.06
C LYS A 48 -19.56 4.55 25.00
N PRO A 49 -19.08 5.79 25.20
CA PRO A 49 -19.30 6.86 24.23
C PRO A 49 -18.78 6.40 22.87
N GLU A 50 -19.64 6.49 21.85
CA GLU A 50 -19.24 6.18 20.49
C GLU A 50 -18.16 7.18 20.05
N PRO A 51 -17.05 6.69 19.46
CA PRO A 51 -15.98 7.57 19.00
C PRO A 51 -16.51 8.51 17.91
N ASP A 52 -16.23 9.81 18.04
CA ASP A 52 -16.59 10.82 17.05
C ASP A 52 -15.82 10.57 15.75
N MET A 53 -16.49 9.95 14.78
CA MET A 53 -15.96 9.63 13.45
C MET A 53 -15.31 10.82 12.75
N LYS A 54 -15.76 12.05 13.02
CA LYS A 54 -15.23 13.27 12.40
C LYS A 54 -13.83 13.64 12.90
N LYS A 55 -13.41 13.13 14.05
CA LYS A 55 -12.10 13.43 14.67
C LYS A 55 -11.02 12.39 14.39
N LEU A 56 -11.33 11.37 13.59
CA LEU A 56 -10.38 10.29 13.31
C LEU A 56 -9.17 10.74 12.47
N GLY A 57 -9.30 11.85 11.73
CA GLY A 57 -8.25 12.37 10.86
C GLY A 57 -7.76 11.30 9.87
N GLU A 58 -6.45 11.30 9.60
CA GLU A 58 -5.77 10.29 8.77
C GLU A 58 -5.57 8.96 9.52
N TRP A 59 -6.64 8.40 10.07
CA TRP A 59 -6.60 7.19 10.90
C TRP A 59 -5.92 6.01 10.18
N TRP A 60 -6.02 5.95 8.85
CA TRP A 60 -5.46 4.87 8.04
C TRP A 60 -3.93 4.85 8.05
N TRP A 61 -3.26 5.94 8.45
CA TRP A 61 -1.81 5.97 8.67
C TRP A 61 -1.39 5.78 10.13
N ARG A 62 -2.35 5.75 11.05
CA ARG A 62 -2.10 5.65 12.50
C ARG A 62 -2.29 4.23 13.00
N ASN A 63 -1.56 3.88 14.06
CA ASN A 63 -1.73 2.63 14.77
C ASN A 63 -3.12 2.55 15.45
N SER A 64 -3.83 1.44 15.28
CA SER A 64 -5.16 1.18 15.85
C SER A 64 -5.20 1.30 17.37
N LEU A 65 -4.09 1.00 18.05
CA LEU A 65 -3.97 1.03 19.50
C LEU A 65 -3.69 2.44 20.07
N THR A 66 -3.63 3.47 19.22
CA THR A 66 -3.51 4.88 19.65
C THR A 66 -4.85 5.55 19.93
N PHE A 67 -5.96 4.88 19.63
CA PHE A 67 -7.32 5.36 19.90
C PHE A 67 -7.83 4.78 21.21
N ASP A 68 -8.40 5.63 22.08
CA ASP A 68 -9.02 5.24 23.34
C ASP A 68 -10.48 5.75 23.39
N PRO A 69 -11.50 4.86 23.34
CA PRO A 69 -11.39 3.40 23.24
C PRO A 69 -10.91 2.94 21.85
N MET A 70 -10.34 1.72 21.80
CA MET A 70 -9.96 1.08 20.53
C MET A 70 -11.18 0.97 19.61
N LEU A 71 -11.00 1.37 18.35
CA LEU A 71 -12.05 1.34 17.34
C LEU A 71 -12.27 -0.10 16.89
N THR A 72 -13.37 -0.71 17.31
CA THR A 72 -13.76 -2.08 16.92
C THR A 72 -14.64 -2.12 15.67
N GLN A 73 -15.15 -0.96 15.25
CA GLN A 73 -15.95 -0.80 14.04
C GLN A 73 -15.08 -0.98 12.78
N CYS A 74 -15.71 -1.43 11.70
CA CYS A 74 -15.03 -1.53 10.40
C CYS A 74 -14.86 -0.13 9.80
N LEU A 75 -13.61 0.23 9.52
CA LEU A 75 -13.25 1.51 8.93
C LEU A 75 -12.77 1.31 7.50
N TYR A 76 -13.18 2.21 6.61
CA TYR A 76 -12.74 2.23 5.22
C TYR A 76 -12.34 3.65 4.81
N HIS A 77 -11.28 3.75 4.01
CA HIS A 77 -10.83 5.01 3.43
C HIS A 77 -10.42 4.76 1.98
N GLY A 78 -10.79 5.68 1.11
CA GLY A 78 -10.42 5.67 -0.30
C GLY A 78 -9.88 7.03 -0.72
N GLU A 79 -8.74 7.04 -1.39
CA GLU A 79 -8.12 8.24 -1.94
C GLU A 79 -7.79 7.98 -3.41
N VAL A 80 -8.09 8.96 -4.27
CA VAL A 80 -7.67 8.96 -5.68
C VAL A 80 -7.00 10.30 -5.97
N LYS A 81 -5.79 10.24 -6.52
CA LYS A 81 -4.97 11.37 -6.93
C LYS A 81 -4.75 11.28 -8.44
N TYR A 82 -5.03 12.37 -9.15
CA TYR A 82 -4.74 12.49 -10.57
C TYR A 82 -3.99 13.78 -10.83
N GLY A 83 -2.86 13.67 -11.54
CA GLY A 83 -2.03 14.78 -11.96
C GLY A 83 -1.79 14.71 -13.46
N TYR A 84 -1.86 15.87 -14.11
CA TYR A 84 -1.50 16.04 -15.51
C TYR A 84 -0.53 17.20 -15.64
N ILE A 85 0.58 16.97 -16.33
CA ILE A 85 1.60 17.98 -16.62
C ILE A 85 1.87 17.95 -18.12
N ARG A 86 1.84 19.12 -18.75
CA ARG A 86 2.31 19.32 -20.12
C ARG A 86 3.48 20.27 -20.10
N GLU A 87 4.60 19.83 -20.63
CA GLU A 87 5.79 20.65 -20.86
C GLU A 87 5.86 20.98 -22.36
N THR A 88 6.02 22.25 -22.69
CA THR A 88 6.14 22.74 -24.06
C THR A 88 7.48 23.45 -24.26
N GLY A 89 8.15 23.20 -25.38
CA GLY A 89 9.45 23.79 -25.73
C GLY A 89 9.99 23.18 -27.02
N ASN A 90 11.26 22.81 -27.05
CA ASN A 90 11.86 22.08 -28.18
C ASN A 90 11.24 20.67 -28.37
N THR A 91 10.69 20.09 -27.30
CA THR A 91 9.94 18.85 -27.29
C THR A 91 8.67 19.06 -26.48
N THR A 92 7.58 18.38 -26.88
CA THR A 92 6.34 18.38 -26.10
C THR A 92 6.31 17.12 -25.26
N LYS A 93 6.17 17.26 -23.94
CA LYS A 93 6.05 16.12 -23.02
C LYS A 93 4.72 16.20 -22.28
N ASP A 94 3.92 15.14 -22.36
CA ASP A 94 2.70 14.96 -21.58
C ASP A 94 2.97 13.90 -20.52
N SER A 95 2.66 14.19 -19.26
CA SER A 95 2.78 13.28 -18.13
C SER A 95 1.45 13.16 -17.39
N HIS A 96 0.96 11.93 -17.26
CA HIS A 96 -0.22 11.57 -16.50
C HIS A 96 0.20 10.72 -15.31
N ASN A 97 -0.19 11.13 -14.10
CA ASN A 97 0.08 10.40 -12.87
C ASN A 97 -1.25 10.11 -12.18
N LEU A 98 -1.59 8.84 -12.05
CA LEU A 98 -2.75 8.36 -11.31
C LEU A 98 -2.26 7.59 -10.09
N GLY A 99 -2.83 7.87 -8.93
CA GLY A 99 -2.63 7.13 -7.70
C GLY A 99 -3.98 6.81 -7.06
N ALA A 100 -4.14 5.60 -6.55
CA ALA A 100 -5.30 5.19 -5.77
C ALA A 100 -4.84 4.45 -4.51
N LEU A 101 -5.50 4.74 -3.40
CA LEU A 101 -5.30 4.08 -2.11
C LEU A 101 -6.65 3.63 -1.58
N LEU A 102 -6.73 2.37 -1.19
CA LEU A 102 -7.82 1.82 -0.40
C LEU A 102 -7.25 1.31 0.91
N ALA A 103 -7.81 1.73 2.03
CA ALA A 103 -7.45 1.23 3.35
C ALA A 103 -8.70 0.68 4.04
N PHE A 104 -8.59 -0.54 4.54
CA PHE A 104 -9.64 -1.20 5.33
C PHE A 104 -9.07 -1.60 6.69
N ARG A 105 -9.79 -1.30 7.77
CA ARG A 105 -9.37 -1.68 9.12
C ARG A 105 -10.49 -2.33 9.90
N LYS A 106 -10.14 -3.39 10.62
CA LYS A 106 -10.95 -4.02 11.66
C LYS A 106 -10.04 -4.39 12.82
N ASP A 107 -10.36 -3.88 14.01
CA ASP A 107 -9.53 -4.01 15.21
C ASP A 107 -8.07 -3.61 14.94
N ARG A 108 -7.14 -4.56 15.10
CA ARG A 108 -5.70 -4.37 14.94
C ARG A 108 -5.18 -4.60 13.52
N PHE A 109 -6.03 -5.07 12.61
CA PHE A 109 -5.66 -5.37 11.23
C PHE A 109 -5.98 -4.18 10.33
N THR A 110 -5.02 -3.77 9.51
CA THR A 110 -5.24 -2.80 8.43
C THR A 110 -4.74 -3.39 7.12
N ALA A 111 -5.64 -3.55 6.15
CA ALA A 111 -5.31 -3.94 4.79
C ALA A 111 -5.23 -2.69 3.90
N TYR A 112 -4.21 -2.62 3.07
CA TYR A 112 -4.01 -1.56 2.09
C TYR A 112 -4.01 -2.14 0.68
N GLY A 113 -4.66 -1.45 -0.25
CA GLY A 113 -4.53 -1.66 -1.68
C GLY A 113 -4.11 -0.36 -2.34
N GLN A 114 -2.87 -0.29 -2.81
CA GLN A 114 -2.35 0.88 -3.51
C GLN A 114 -2.15 0.57 -4.99
N TYR A 115 -2.54 1.50 -5.85
CA TYR A 115 -2.28 1.43 -7.29
C TYR A 115 -1.69 2.74 -7.77
N SER A 116 -0.67 2.69 -8.63
CA SER A 116 -0.17 3.87 -9.31
C SER A 116 0.12 3.60 -10.78
N LEU A 117 -0.15 4.60 -11.61
CA LEU A 117 0.12 4.59 -13.05
C LEU A 117 0.77 5.92 -13.40
N THR A 118 1.99 5.85 -13.95
CA THR A 118 2.66 6.97 -14.58
C THR A 118 2.77 6.70 -16.07
N LYS A 119 2.20 7.58 -16.89
CA LYS A 119 2.32 7.55 -18.34
C LYS A 119 2.95 8.86 -18.80
N GLU A 120 4.08 8.78 -19.49
CA GLU A 120 4.72 9.93 -20.13
C GLU A 120 4.83 9.66 -21.62
N SER A 121 4.41 10.64 -22.43
CA SER A 121 4.58 10.62 -23.88
C SER A 121 5.36 11.85 -24.30
N SER A 122 6.36 11.69 -25.16
CA SER A 122 7.11 12.82 -25.70
C SER A 122 7.05 12.88 -27.23
N GLY A 123 6.53 13.99 -27.73
CA GLY A 123 6.66 14.36 -29.13
C GLY A 123 8.04 14.97 -29.36
N SER A 124 8.95 14.20 -29.95
CA SER A 124 10.26 14.69 -30.37
C SER A 124 10.25 14.96 -31.88
N VAL A 125 10.80 16.11 -32.27
CA VAL A 125 10.95 16.51 -33.68
C VAL A 125 11.96 15.62 -34.42
N PHE A 126 12.82 14.90 -33.69
CA PHE A 126 13.91 14.08 -34.23
C PHE A 126 13.59 12.57 -34.23
N GLY A 127 12.33 12.20 -34.00
CA GLY A 127 11.86 10.81 -33.93
C GLY A 127 11.17 10.53 -32.60
N ASP A 128 10.17 9.64 -32.63
CA ASP A 128 9.38 9.26 -31.46
C ASP A 128 10.29 8.66 -30.40
N SER A 129 10.38 9.30 -29.23
CA SER A 129 10.94 8.63 -28.06
C SER A 129 9.90 7.65 -27.54
N PRO A 130 10.32 6.47 -27.04
CA PRO A 130 9.37 5.49 -26.52
C PRO A 130 8.54 6.10 -25.37
N ASP A 131 7.22 5.91 -25.43
CA ASP A 131 6.32 6.29 -24.35
C ASP A 131 6.72 5.54 -23.07
N ARG A 132 6.97 6.28 -21.99
CA ARG A 132 7.27 5.71 -20.68
C ARG A 132 5.97 5.37 -19.98
N ARG A 133 5.84 4.12 -19.53
CA ARG A 133 4.70 3.64 -18.76
C ARG A 133 5.18 2.81 -17.58
N ILE A 134 4.78 3.22 -16.38
CA ILE A 134 5.06 2.53 -15.13
C ILE A 134 3.74 2.25 -14.43
N GLU A 135 3.52 1.01 -14.05
CA GLU A 135 2.36 0.57 -13.28
C GLU A 135 2.82 -0.10 -12.00
N ASN A 136 2.20 0.23 -10.88
CA ASN A 136 2.44 -0.44 -9.61
C ASN A 136 1.12 -0.85 -8.97
N LEU A 137 1.10 -2.04 -8.39
CA LEU A 137 0.03 -2.53 -7.53
C LEU A 137 0.65 -3.06 -6.24
N HIS A 138 0.19 -2.56 -5.10
CA HIS A 138 0.79 -2.83 -3.81
C HIS A 138 -0.25 -3.17 -2.74
N PRO A 139 -0.76 -4.42 -2.75
CA PRO A 139 -1.50 -4.98 -1.62
C PRO A 139 -0.57 -5.23 -0.42
N SER A 140 -0.98 -4.78 0.75
CA SER A 140 -0.27 -5.05 2.00
C SER A 140 -1.22 -5.23 3.18
N LEU A 141 -0.74 -5.92 4.21
CA LEU A 141 -1.46 -6.17 5.45
C LEU A 141 -0.56 -5.76 6.62
N ARG A 142 -1.10 -4.93 7.50
CA ARG A 142 -0.49 -4.48 8.75
C ARG A 142 -1.25 -5.06 9.93
N TYR A 143 -0.51 -5.50 10.95
CA TYR A 143 -1.04 -5.89 12.25
C TYR A 143 -0.33 -5.13 13.37
N ASP A 144 -1.10 -4.42 14.19
CA ASP A 144 -0.58 -3.62 15.30
C ASP A 144 -0.33 -4.49 16.54
N LEU A 145 0.94 -4.62 16.92
CA LEU A 145 1.39 -5.46 18.04
C LEU A 145 1.28 -4.70 19.37
N THR A 146 1.73 -3.44 19.37
CA THR A 146 1.68 -2.51 20.51
C THR A 146 1.29 -1.12 19.99
N PRO A 147 1.05 -0.11 20.85
CA PRO A 147 0.75 1.26 20.41
C PRO A 147 1.83 1.91 19.52
N ARG A 148 3.04 1.34 19.44
CA ARG A 148 4.14 1.84 18.62
C ARG A 148 4.69 0.82 17.65
N LEU A 149 4.60 -0.47 17.96
CA LEU A 149 5.18 -1.54 17.15
C LEU A 149 4.09 -2.21 16.31
N TYR A 150 4.37 -2.42 15.04
CA TYR A 150 3.52 -3.18 14.14
C TYR A 150 4.36 -4.10 13.26
N THR A 151 3.73 -5.11 12.69
CA THR A 151 4.29 -5.90 11.59
C THR A 151 3.50 -5.62 10.32
N MET A 152 4.18 -5.64 9.18
CA MET A 152 3.54 -5.44 7.89
C MET A 152 4.21 -6.33 6.85
N GLY A 153 3.39 -6.96 6.00
CA GLY A 153 3.85 -7.71 4.84
C GLY A 153 3.00 -7.38 3.64
N GLY A 154 3.54 -7.59 2.44
CA GLY A 154 2.85 -7.27 1.20
C GLY A 154 3.55 -7.78 -0.04
N VAL A 155 2.91 -7.50 -1.17
CA VAL A 155 3.44 -7.76 -2.51
C VAL A 155 3.42 -6.46 -3.27
N LEU A 156 4.55 -6.02 -3.80
CA LEU A 156 4.64 -4.92 -4.74
C LEU A 156 4.85 -5.51 -6.14
N TRP A 157 3.85 -5.36 -6.99
CA TRP A 157 3.93 -5.71 -8.39
C TRP A 157 4.18 -4.46 -9.22
N THR A 158 5.16 -4.51 -10.11
CA THR A 158 5.58 -3.40 -10.96
C THR A 158 5.75 -3.85 -12.40
N LYS A 159 5.27 -3.02 -13.33
CA LYS A 159 5.63 -3.06 -14.75
C LYS A 159 6.29 -1.75 -15.14
N ASP A 160 7.41 -1.84 -15.86
CA ASP A 160 8.15 -0.67 -16.32
C ASP A 160 8.61 -0.90 -17.76
N TYR A 161 7.85 -0.34 -18.70
CA TYR A 161 8.08 -0.54 -20.13
C TYR A 161 9.37 0.14 -20.62
N ASP A 162 9.80 1.22 -19.96
CA ASP A 162 11.01 1.97 -20.31
C ASP A 162 12.28 1.18 -19.97
N ARG A 163 12.23 0.40 -18.88
CA ARG A 163 13.31 -0.49 -18.47
C ARG A 163 13.20 -1.91 -19.01
N ALA A 164 12.27 -2.13 -19.95
CA ALA A 164 11.93 -3.45 -20.49
C ALA A 164 11.64 -4.49 -19.39
N ILE A 165 11.06 -4.06 -18.27
CA ILE A 165 10.61 -4.92 -17.17
C ILE A 165 9.17 -5.33 -17.49
N ASP A 166 8.97 -6.60 -17.81
CA ASP A 166 7.63 -7.13 -18.08
C ASP A 166 6.89 -7.47 -16.78
N ASP A 167 7.58 -8.01 -15.78
CA ASP A 167 7.01 -8.27 -14.47
C ASP A 167 8.09 -8.14 -13.40
N ARG A 168 7.80 -7.38 -12.34
CA ARG A 168 8.60 -7.36 -11.12
C ARG A 168 7.67 -7.54 -9.93
N SER A 169 7.83 -8.64 -9.21
CA SER A 169 7.03 -8.96 -8.04
C SER A 169 7.94 -9.03 -6.81
N THR A 170 7.77 -8.09 -5.90
CA THR A 170 8.53 -7.99 -4.66
C THR A 170 7.67 -8.43 -3.49
N TYR A 171 8.11 -9.47 -2.78
CA TYR A 171 7.44 -10.01 -1.60
C TYR A 171 8.23 -9.61 -0.35
N TYR A 172 7.58 -9.03 0.64
CA TYR A 172 8.30 -8.57 1.84
C TYR A 172 7.49 -8.79 3.11
N LEU A 173 8.22 -8.93 4.23
CA LEU A 173 7.68 -8.95 5.58
C LEU A 173 8.63 -8.17 6.49
N GLY A 174 8.08 -7.33 7.35
CA GLY A 174 8.86 -6.45 8.20
C GLY A 174 8.18 -6.03 9.49
N LEU A 175 8.93 -5.23 10.24
CA LEU A 175 8.49 -4.58 11.47
C LEU A 175 8.59 -3.08 11.28
N GLY A 176 7.61 -2.36 11.83
CA GLY A 176 7.64 -0.92 11.88
C GLY A 176 7.42 -0.39 13.28
N TYR A 177 7.99 0.78 13.53
CA TYR A 177 7.97 1.45 14.82
C TYR A 177 7.59 2.92 14.63
N ASP A 178 6.46 3.30 15.23
CA ASP A 178 5.98 4.68 15.29
C ASP A 178 6.74 5.41 16.41
N VAL A 179 7.83 6.08 16.04
CA VAL A 179 8.71 6.84 16.96
C VAL A 179 7.93 8.01 17.57
N ILE A 180 7.18 8.73 16.73
CA ILE A 180 6.32 9.85 17.13
C ILE A 180 4.96 9.64 16.45
N ALA A 181 3.88 9.61 17.21
CA ALA A 181 2.52 9.43 16.69
C ALA A 181 1.56 10.39 17.40
N THR A 182 1.63 11.66 17.03
CA THR A 182 0.74 12.72 17.51
C THR A 182 -0.09 13.25 16.34
N GLU A 183 -1.11 14.07 16.62
CA GLU A 183 -1.90 14.70 15.55
C GLU A 183 -1.05 15.60 14.64
N LYS A 184 -0.01 16.23 15.22
CA LYS A 184 0.85 17.21 14.55
C LYS A 184 2.11 16.59 13.94
N TYR A 185 2.66 15.56 14.56
CA TYR A 185 3.91 14.92 14.15
C TYR A 185 3.73 13.41 14.03
N LEU A 186 4.14 12.87 12.90
CA LEU A 186 4.24 11.44 12.66
C LEU A 186 5.68 11.14 12.20
N LEU A 187 6.38 10.26 12.92
CA LEU A 187 7.64 9.69 12.50
C LEU A 187 7.54 8.17 12.63
N THR A 188 7.61 7.49 11.51
CA THR A 188 7.54 6.03 11.44
C THR A 188 8.79 5.50 10.76
N LEU A 189 9.36 4.47 11.35
CA LEU A 189 10.45 3.69 10.78
C LEU A 189 9.91 2.30 10.43
N PHE A 190 10.33 1.75 9.30
CA PHE A 190 9.97 0.41 8.87
C PHE A 190 11.20 -0.28 8.30
N ALA A 191 11.39 -1.54 8.66
CA ALA A 191 12.46 -2.39 8.15
C ALA A 191 11.88 -3.75 7.78
N SER A 192 12.28 -4.28 6.62
CA SER A 192 11.76 -5.53 6.09
C SER A 192 12.81 -6.31 5.32
N GLY A 193 12.58 -7.61 5.25
CA GLY A 193 13.30 -8.54 4.39
C GLY A 193 12.33 -9.24 3.44
N GLY A 194 12.84 -9.67 2.30
CA GLY A 194 12.01 -10.23 1.25
C GLY A 194 12.81 -10.82 0.09
N TYR A 195 12.10 -11.06 -1.00
CA TYR A 195 12.70 -11.42 -2.27
C TYR A 195 11.94 -10.77 -3.42
N GLU A 196 12.62 -10.59 -4.53
CA GLU A 196 12.11 -10.06 -5.79
C GLU A 196 12.19 -11.14 -6.86
N GLU A 197 11.10 -11.29 -7.61
CA GLU A 197 11.07 -12.02 -8.88
C GLU A 197 11.01 -10.98 -10.01
N LEU A 198 11.97 -11.03 -10.94
CA LEU A 198 12.11 -10.08 -12.03
C LEU A 198 12.15 -10.80 -13.38
N GLU A 199 11.27 -10.40 -14.28
CA GLU A 199 11.16 -10.90 -15.65
C GLU A 199 11.27 -9.72 -16.64
N TYR A 200 12.24 -9.80 -17.55
CA TYR A 200 12.42 -8.82 -18.63
C TYR A 200 11.57 -9.18 -19.85
N GLN A 201 11.36 -8.22 -20.74
CA GLN A 201 10.70 -8.44 -22.04
C GLN A 201 11.58 -9.30 -22.96
N ASP A 202 10.94 -10.09 -23.83
CA ASP A 202 11.58 -11.14 -24.65
C ASP A 202 12.74 -10.66 -25.56
N PHE A 203 12.81 -9.36 -25.87
CA PHE A 203 13.88 -8.79 -26.68
C PHE A 203 15.15 -8.43 -25.89
N VAL A 204 15.10 -8.47 -24.55
CA VAL A 204 16.26 -8.24 -23.71
C VAL A 204 17.07 -9.54 -23.63
N THR A 205 18.31 -9.48 -24.08
CA THR A 205 19.27 -10.57 -23.95
C THR A 205 20.44 -10.15 -23.08
N ILE A 206 20.85 -11.02 -22.17
CA ILE A 206 22.08 -10.89 -21.39
C ILE A 206 23.01 -11.98 -21.89
N ASP A 207 24.19 -11.61 -22.39
CA ASP A 207 25.17 -12.54 -22.98
C ASP A 207 24.61 -13.43 -24.11
N GLY A 208 23.63 -12.93 -24.84
CA GLY A 208 23.00 -13.63 -25.98
C GLY A 208 21.86 -14.58 -25.60
N GLU A 209 21.54 -14.71 -24.31
CA GLU A 209 20.44 -15.53 -23.80
C GLU A 209 19.33 -14.69 -23.17
N GLN A 210 18.11 -15.22 -23.15
CA GLN A 210 17.01 -14.59 -22.41
C GLN A 210 17.24 -14.82 -20.91
N PRO A 211 17.22 -13.76 -20.08
CA PRO A 211 17.60 -13.86 -18.67
C PRO A 211 16.69 -14.73 -17.80
N GLY A 212 15.52 -15.14 -18.32
CA GLY A 212 14.53 -15.88 -17.54
C GLY A 212 13.98 -15.06 -16.38
N ILE A 213 13.57 -15.76 -15.30
CA ILE A 213 13.09 -15.13 -14.06
C ILE A 213 14.26 -15.03 -13.08
N LEU A 214 14.71 -13.81 -12.81
CA LEU A 214 15.74 -13.52 -11.81
C LEU A 214 15.13 -13.45 -10.41
N ARG A 215 15.80 -14.03 -9.42
CA ARG A 215 15.32 -14.07 -8.03
C ARG A 215 16.36 -13.45 -7.10
N ASN A 216 16.06 -12.28 -6.55
CA ASN A 216 17.01 -11.52 -5.73
C ASN A 216 16.52 -11.39 -4.29
N PRO A 217 17.37 -11.60 -3.26
CA PRO A 217 17.03 -11.21 -1.91
C PRO A 217 16.90 -9.69 -1.80
N LEU A 218 15.96 -9.22 -1.00
CA LEU A 218 15.69 -7.80 -0.81
C LEU A 218 15.72 -7.44 0.67
N TYR A 219 16.39 -6.34 0.99
CA TYR A 219 16.22 -5.62 2.26
C TYR A 219 15.71 -4.21 1.98
N TYR A 220 14.70 -3.80 2.73
CA TYR A 220 14.04 -2.51 2.54
C TYR A 220 13.83 -1.81 3.87
N GLY A 221 14.24 -0.55 3.92
CA GLY A 221 14.00 0.38 5.01
C GLY A 221 13.20 1.58 4.52
N GLU A 222 12.24 2.03 5.32
CA GLU A 222 11.45 3.24 5.06
C GLU A 222 11.42 4.11 6.31
N GLN A 223 11.63 5.41 6.10
CA GLN A 223 11.39 6.46 7.07
C GLN A 223 10.33 7.39 6.52
N ARG A 224 9.24 7.55 7.28
CA ARG A 224 8.18 8.49 6.96
C ARG A 224 8.08 9.54 8.05
N PHE A 225 8.22 10.80 7.67
CA PHE A 225 8.04 11.94 8.56
C PHE A 225 6.94 12.85 8.02
N ARG A 226 6.01 13.24 8.89
CA ARG A 226 4.97 14.23 8.62
C ARG A 226 4.90 15.23 9.75
N TRP A 227 4.88 16.50 9.39
CA TRP A 227 4.67 17.62 10.30
C TRP A 227 3.49 18.47 9.81
N GLY A 228 2.35 18.35 10.48
CA GLY A 228 1.22 19.27 10.34
C GLY A 228 1.60 20.65 10.87
N ILE A 229 1.79 21.62 9.98
CA ILE A 229 2.10 23.00 10.34
C ILE A 229 0.81 23.70 10.75
N THR A 230 -0.24 23.54 9.94
CA THR A 230 -1.62 23.96 10.20
C THR A 230 -2.58 22.84 9.81
N GLU A 231 -3.90 23.03 9.97
CA GLU A 231 -4.92 22.08 9.52
C GLU A 231 -4.86 21.80 8.01
N ASN A 232 -4.36 22.76 7.22
CA ASN A 232 -4.33 22.69 5.76
C ASN A 232 -2.92 22.60 5.17
N ILE A 233 -1.89 22.68 6.00
CA ILE A 233 -0.49 22.71 5.56
C ILE A 233 0.27 21.66 6.34
N ALA A 234 0.86 20.71 5.63
CA ALA A 234 1.75 19.71 6.20
C ALA A 234 3.04 19.61 5.38
N PHE A 235 4.16 19.44 6.09
CA PHE A 235 5.41 18.97 5.52
C PHE A 235 5.41 17.44 5.55
N ASN A 236 5.69 16.81 4.41
CA ASN A 236 5.81 15.36 4.30
C ASN A 236 7.17 15.03 3.71
N GLU A 237 7.92 14.17 4.39
CA GLU A 237 9.17 13.61 3.93
C GLU A 237 9.05 12.09 3.94
N ASN A 238 9.44 11.47 2.84
CA ASN A 238 9.53 10.03 2.74
C ASN A 238 10.91 9.66 2.20
N SER A 239 11.61 8.81 2.92
CA SER A 239 12.97 8.39 2.62
C SER A 239 13.02 6.88 2.64
N ASN A 240 13.39 6.29 1.51
CA ASN A 240 13.45 4.84 1.34
C ASN A 240 14.89 4.42 1.06
N LEU A 241 15.30 3.30 1.64
CA LEU A 241 16.55 2.62 1.36
C LEU A 241 16.24 1.20 0.94
N SER A 242 16.62 0.84 -0.29
CA SER A 242 16.52 -0.53 -0.79
C SER A 242 17.90 -1.02 -1.16
N GLU A 243 18.31 -2.15 -0.60
CA GLU A 243 19.57 -2.80 -0.95
C GLU A 243 19.26 -4.18 -1.55
N MET A 244 19.76 -4.40 -2.76
CA MET A 244 19.67 -5.67 -3.46
C MET A 244 21.05 -6.31 -3.52
N TRP A 245 21.18 -7.49 -2.94
CA TRP A 245 22.39 -8.28 -3.05
C TRP A 245 22.26 -9.18 -4.27
N MET A 246 22.91 -8.80 -5.37
CA MET A 246 23.06 -9.71 -6.51
C MET A 246 24.00 -10.84 -6.06
N LYS A 247 23.50 -12.07 -6.06
CA LYS A 247 24.36 -13.22 -5.86
C LYS A 247 25.26 -13.34 -7.09
N GLU A 248 26.55 -13.10 -6.89
CA GLU A 248 27.59 -13.21 -7.92
C GLU A 248 27.67 -14.62 -8.54
N THR A 249 27.08 -15.62 -7.87
CA THR A 249 27.12 -17.03 -8.26
C THR A 249 26.29 -17.42 -9.48
N ASP A 250 25.38 -16.57 -9.96
CA ASP A 250 24.50 -16.93 -11.09
C ASP A 250 25.01 -16.41 -12.47
N ILE A 251 26.12 -15.67 -12.50
CA ILE A 251 26.74 -15.21 -13.77
C ILE A 251 27.79 -16.22 -14.27
N ALA A 252 28.34 -17.07 -13.41
CA ALA A 252 29.42 -18.00 -13.76
C ALA A 252 28.94 -19.41 -14.19
N GLY A 253 27.63 -19.63 -14.31
CA GLY A 253 27.03 -20.95 -14.53
C GLY A 253 26.22 -21.12 -15.82
N LEU A 254 26.19 -20.10 -16.69
CA LEU A 254 25.60 -20.16 -18.04
C LEU A 254 26.71 -20.17 -19.09
#